data_AF-A0A6I5ZL49-F1
#
_entry.id   AF-A0A6I5ZL49-F1
#
_cell.length_a   1.000
_cell.length_b   1.000
_cell.length_c   1.000
_cell.angle_alpha   90.00
_cell.angle_beta   90.00
_cell.angle_gamma   90.00
#
_symmetry.space_group_name_H-M   'P 1'
#
loop_
_entity.id
_entity.type
_entity.pdbx_description
1 polymer ?
#
loop_
_entity_poly.entity_id
_entity_poly.type
_entity_poly.pdbx_seq_one_letter_code
_entity_poly.pdbx_strand_id
1 'polypeptide(L)' 'MGETKQHDFGGVIREARKKQGWSQGELGEKAGVSRPTIARVEANYDVTTATIAKVARALGLKLELK' A
#
# COMPACT_ATOMS: atom_id res chain seq x y z
N MET A 1 -29.38 3.93 -4.63
CA MET A 1 -28.40 3.05 -3.97
C MET A 1 -27.08 3.80 -3.96
N GLY A 2 -26.67 4.33 -2.81
CA GLY A 2 -25.48 5.16 -2.70
C GLY A 2 -24.25 4.31 -2.96
N GLU A 3 -23.49 4.66 -3.99
CA GLU A 3 -22.19 4.07 -4.28
C GLU A 3 -21.25 4.39 -3.10
N THR A 4 -21.06 3.44 -2.19
CA THR A 4 -19.89 3.43 -1.32
C THR A 4 -18.68 3.35 -2.23
N LYS A 5 -18.01 4.49 -2.48
CA LYS A 5 -16.64 4.53 -2.98
C LYS A 5 -15.81 3.68 -2.01
N GLN A 6 -15.62 2.40 -2.31
CA GLN A 6 -14.56 1.63 -1.68
C GLN A 6 -13.28 2.37 -2.02
N HIS A 7 -12.64 2.93 -1.00
CA HIS A 7 -11.33 3.52 -1.16
C HIS A 7 -10.39 2.39 -1.56
N ASP A 8 -10.04 2.32 -2.85
CA ASP A 8 -9.07 1.36 -3.38
C ASP A 8 -7.67 1.69 -2.83
N PHE A 9 -7.44 1.27 -1.59
CA PHE A 9 -6.19 1.48 -0.88
C PHE A 9 -5.00 0.87 -1.65
N GLY A 10 -5.18 -0.35 -2.15
CA GLY A 10 -4.19 -1.03 -2.97
C GLY A 10 -3.82 -0.25 -4.23
N GLY A 11 -4.81 0.36 -4.89
CA GLY A 11 -4.60 1.30 -5.99
C GLY A 11 -3.79 2.52 -5.60
N VAL A 12 -4.11 3.17 -4.47
CA VAL A 12 -3.36 4.32 -3.95
C VAL A 12 -1.88 3.97 -3.70
N ILE A 13 -1.63 2.83 -3.07
CA ILE A 13 -0.28 2.32 -2.80
C ILE A 13 0.48 2.05 -4.10
N ARG A 14 -0.16 1.37 -5.06
CA ARG A 14 0.43 1.07 -6.37
C ARG A 14 0.82 2.34 -7.12
N GLU A 15 -0.06 3.33 -7.17
CA GLU A 15 0.20 4.58 -7.88
C GLU A 15 1.27 5.42 -7.19
N ALA A 16 1.28 5.48 -5.85
CA ALA A 16 2.35 6.14 -5.10
C ALA A 16 3.71 5.47 -5.35
N ARG A 17 3.76 4.13 -5.40
CA ARG A 17 4.97 3.38 -5.72
C ARG A 17 5.49 3.71 -7.12
N LYS A 18 4.60 3.69 -8.12
CA LYS A 18 4.96 3.99 -9.52
C LYS A 18 5.44 5.43 -9.69
N LYS A 19 4.85 6.40 -8.98
CA LYS A 19 5.30 7.81 -8.99
C LYS A 19 6.73 7.97 -8.48
N GLN A 20 7.18 7.08 -7.60
CA GLN A 20 8.58 7.04 -7.15
C GLN A 20 9.49 6.21 -8.06
N GLY A 21 8.97 5.62 -9.13
CA GLY A 21 9.73 4.77 -10.06
C GLY A 21 10.11 3.39 -9.48
N TRP A 22 9.48 2.97 -8.38
CA TRP A 22 9.87 1.73 -7.69
C TRP A 22 9.10 0.51 -8.21
N SER A 23 9.80 -0.62 -8.27
CA SER A 23 9.22 -1.96 -8.35
C SER A 23 8.61 -2.39 -7.01
N GLN A 24 7.77 -3.43 -7.02
CA GLN A 24 7.22 -4.00 -5.77
C GLN A 24 8.32 -4.53 -4.83
N GLY A 25 9.46 -4.97 -5.38
CA GLY A 25 10.61 -5.42 -4.60
C GLY A 25 11.25 -4.26 -3.86
N GLU A 26 11.54 -3.16 -4.55
CA GLU A 26 12.14 -1.95 -3.96
C GLU A 26 11.24 -1.33 -2.88
N LEU A 27 9.92 -1.30 -3.09
CA LEU A 27 9.00 -0.88 -2.03
C LEU A 27 9.04 -1.84 -0.84
N GLY A 28 9.11 -3.15 -1.09
CA GLY A 28 9.24 -4.16 -0.05
C GLY A 28 10.48 -3.94 0.80
N GLU A 29 11.64 -3.76 0.16
CA GLU A 29 12.91 -3.46 0.81
C GLU A 29 12.83 -2.18 1.66
N LYS A 30 12.32 -1.08 1.09
CA LYS A 30 12.16 0.20 1.80
C LYS A 30 11.16 0.14 2.97
N ALA A 31 10.14 -0.70 2.86
CA ALA A 31 9.14 -0.90 3.91
C ALA A 31 9.52 -2.02 4.91
N GLY A 32 10.59 -2.76 4.68
CA GLY A 32 10.99 -3.90 5.49
C GLY A 32 9.99 -5.06 5.45
N VAL A 33 9.42 -5.34 4.28
CA VAL A 33 8.48 -6.45 4.02
C VAL A 33 8.81 -7.16 2.71
N SER A 34 8.29 -8.38 2.51
CA SER A 34 8.56 -9.15 1.30
C SER A 34 7.85 -8.57 0.06
N ARG A 35 8.41 -8.79 -1.14
CA ARG A 35 7.73 -8.44 -2.40
C ARG A 35 6.31 -9.05 -2.51
N PRO A 36 6.08 -10.35 -2.19
CA PRO A 36 4.72 -10.89 -2.15
C PRO A 36 3.77 -10.16 -1.20
N THR A 37 4.27 -9.65 -0.06
CA THR A 37 3.47 -8.81 0.85
C THR A 37 3.01 -7.53 0.16
N ILE A 38 3.89 -6.86 -0.60
CA ILE A 38 3.51 -5.68 -1.39
C ILE A 38 2.47 -6.03 -2.45
N ALA A 39 2.63 -7.16 -3.15
CA ALA A 39 1.65 -7.60 -4.15
C ALA A 39 0.26 -7.83 -3.52
N ARG A 40 0.20 -8.39 -2.31
CA ARG A 40 -1.04 -8.57 -1.54
C ARG A 40 -1.67 -7.24 -1.15
N VAL A 41 -0.87 -6.30 -0.64
CA VAL A 41 -1.31 -4.93 -0.29
C VAL A 41 -1.95 -4.25 -1.51
N GLU A 42 -1.27 -4.27 -2.66
CA GLU A 42 -1.76 -3.62 -3.89
C GLU A 42 -2.99 -4.29 -4.51
N ALA A 43 -3.28 -5.53 -4.12
CA ALA A 43 -4.46 -6.27 -4.57
C ALA A 43 -5.60 -6.25 -3.53
N ASN A 44 -5.51 -5.40 -2.50
CA ASN A 44 -6.50 -5.28 -1.42
C ASN A 44 -6.76 -6.60 -0.68
N TYR A 45 -5.78 -7.50 -0.62
CA TYR A 45 -5.87 -8.67 0.24
C TYR A 45 -5.75 -8.26 1.71
N ASP A 46 -6.33 -9.09 2.56
CA ASP A 46 -6.23 -8.91 4.00
C ASP A 46 -4.77 -9.01 4.46
N VAL A 47 -4.32 -7.95 5.12
CA VAL A 47 -2.97 -7.73 5.65
C VAL A 47 -3.07 -6.92 6.93
N THR A 48 -2.10 -7.07 7.82
CA THR A 48 -2.15 -6.39 9.11
C THR A 48 -2.04 -4.87 8.95
N THR A 49 -2.70 -4.11 9.84
CA THR A 49 -2.55 -2.65 9.92
C THR A 49 -1.10 -2.22 10.10
N ALA A 50 -0.29 -3.03 10.80
CA ALA A 50 1.15 -2.81 10.93
C ALA A 50 1.89 -2.88 9.57
N THR A 51 1.50 -3.81 8.69
CA THR A 51 2.05 -3.91 7.33
C THR A 51 1.65 -2.69 6.50
N ILE A 52 0.38 -2.31 6.55
CA ILE A 52 -0.16 -1.11 5.90
C ILE A 52 0.62 0.13 6.34
N ALA A 53 0.85 0.29 7.65
CA ALA A 53 1.61 1.42 8.21
C ALA A 53 3.06 1.48 7.74
N LYS A 54 3.75 0.33 7.67
CA LYS A 54 5.13 0.26 7.13
C LYS A 54 5.18 0.70 5.67
N VAL A 55 4.25 0.20 4.85
CA VAL A 55 4.20 0.52 3.42
C VAL A 55 3.84 2.00 3.20
N ALA A 56 2.85 2.52 3.92
CA ALA A 56 2.47 3.93 3.85
C ALA A 56 3.63 4.85 4.24
N ARG A 57 4.34 4.52 5.34
CA ARG A 57 5.51 5.27 5.80
C ARG A 57 6.64 5.28 4.76
N ALA A 58 6.94 4.14 4.14
CA ALA A 58 7.95 4.04 3.08
C ALA A 58 7.60 4.90 1.85
N LEU A 59 6.31 5.10 1.59
CA LEU A 59 5.81 5.95 0.51
C LEU A 59 5.63 7.43 0.92
N GLY A 60 5.92 7.79 2.17
CA GLY A 60 5.68 9.15 2.68
C GLY A 60 4.20 9.51 2.83
N LEU A 61 3.31 8.52 2.88
CA LEU A 61 1.87 8.70 3.04
C LEU A 61 1.47 8.75 4.52
N LYS A 62 0.43 9.50 4.84
CA LYS A 62 -0.21 9.52 6.16
C LYS A 62 -1.46 8.64 6.14
N LEU A 63 -1.63 7.81 7.16
CA LEU A 63 -2.85 7.04 7.39
C LEU A 63 -3.73 7.82 8.37
N GLU A 64 -4.96 8.10 7.96
CA GLU A 64 -5.99 8.69 8.82
C GLU A 64 -7.08 7.65 9.05
N LEU A 65 -7.29 7.26 10.31
CA LEU A 65 -8.39 6.41 10.72
C LEU A 65 -9.53 7.32 11.17
N LYS A 66 -10.73 7.11 10.61
CA LYS A 66 -11.97 7.78 11.02
C LYS A 66 -12.82 6.84 11.84
#